data_AF-A0A7Z8YMH3-F1
#
_entry.id   AF-A0A7Z8YMH3-F1
#
_cell.length_a   1.000
_cell.length_b   1.000
_cell.length_c   1.000
_cell.angle_alpha   90.00
_cell.angle_beta   90.00
_cell.angle_gamma   90.00
#
_symmetry.space_group_name_H-M   'P 1'
#
loop_
_entity.id
_entity.type
_entity.pdbx_description
1 polymer ?
#
loop_
_entity_poly.entity_id
_entity_poly.type
_entity_poly.pdbx_seq_one_letter_code
_entity_poly.pdbx_strand_id
1 'polypeptide(L)'
;MKNVIFLFLSIILFSCSTENPQIVIETRMSEIDSILVMKVKNNTNRNFLIEFPMFTDFYYEDEYEKSNAEYIQLSQAGKLLPNEEDKKLMDSLGCQSFIKGNEFLKYIKANNEKKYYFKITNYRQGENIVLNNDGYFQILKNTDEKNKEVLLKIKDKKCGSYEYFTGDFQFFPAKVKLK
;
A
#
# COMPACT_ATOMS: atom_id res chain seq x y z
N MET A 1 44.29 39.64 -30.66
CA MET A 1 43.94 38.72 -29.56
C MET A 1 42.70 39.27 -28.85
N LYS A 2 41.53 38.67 -29.08
CA LYS A 2 40.32 38.90 -28.29
C LYS A 2 39.71 37.53 -28.00
N ASN A 3 40.01 37.01 -26.80
CA ASN A 3 39.43 35.77 -26.30
C ASN A 3 38.01 36.07 -25.84
N VAL A 4 37.02 35.57 -26.58
CA VAL A 4 35.63 35.53 -26.13
C VAL A 4 35.45 34.20 -25.41
N ILE A 5 35.43 34.24 -24.08
CA ILE A 5 35.09 33.09 -23.25
C ILE A 5 33.57 32.95 -23.30
N PHE A 6 33.09 31.94 -24.02
CA PHE A 6 31.71 31.46 -23.92
C PHE A 6 31.55 30.75 -22.58
N LEU A 7 31.03 31.45 -21.58
CA LEU A 7 30.60 30.85 -20.32
C LEU A 7 29.21 30.24 -20.55
N PHE A 8 29.17 28.97 -20.95
CA PHE A 8 27.96 28.16 -20.89
C PHE A 8 27.59 27.97 -19.41
N LEU A 9 26.66 28.80 -18.94
CA LEU A 9 26.01 28.61 -17.65
C LEU A 9 25.01 27.45 -17.80
N SER A 10 25.47 26.22 -17.63
CA SER A 10 24.62 25.05 -17.49
C SER A 10 23.91 25.14 -16.13
N ILE A 11 22.77 25.84 -16.11
CA ILE A 11 21.80 25.74 -15.03
C ILE A 11 21.20 24.32 -15.12
N ILE A 12 21.88 23.36 -14.49
CA ILE A 12 21.28 22.08 -14.17
C ILE A 12 20.29 22.37 -13.05
N LEU A 13 19.05 22.67 -13.43
CA LEU A 13 17.91 22.56 -12.54
C LEU A 13 17.82 21.08 -12.15
N PHE A 14 18.50 20.71 -11.08
CA PHE A 14 18.15 19.54 -10.31
C PHE A 14 16.72 19.79 -9.79
N SER A 15 15.74 19.42 -10.61
CA SER A 15 14.40 19.17 -10.14
C SER A 15 14.52 18.00 -9.17
N CYS A 16 14.72 18.30 -7.88
CA CYS A 16 14.31 17.42 -6.81
C CYS A 16 12.79 17.31 -6.93
N SER A 17 12.28 16.50 -7.86
CA SER A 17 10.92 16.02 -7.78
C SER A 17 10.92 15.03 -6.62
N THR A 18 10.72 15.54 -5.41
CA THR A 18 9.98 14.76 -4.42
C THR A 18 8.60 14.57 -5.02
N GLU A 19 8.43 13.54 -5.86
CA GLU A 19 7.12 13.16 -6.35
C GLU A 19 6.23 12.99 -5.13
N ASN A 20 5.14 13.74 -5.06
CA ASN A 20 4.20 13.60 -3.96
C ASN A 20 3.71 12.14 -3.93
N PRO A 21 3.67 11.50 -2.75
CA PRO A 21 3.20 10.12 -2.61
C PRO A 21 1.81 9.99 -3.22
N GLN A 22 1.63 9.03 -4.13
CA GLN A 22 0.35 8.81 -4.81
C GLN A 22 -0.74 8.40 -3.81
N ILE A 23 -0.39 7.51 -2.88
CA ILE A 23 -1.26 7.06 -1.79
C ILE A 23 -0.57 7.33 -0.45
N VAL A 24 -1.27 8.05 0.43
CA VAL A 24 -0.87 8.29 1.82
C VAL A 24 -1.86 7.59 2.74
N ILE A 25 -1.37 6.90 3.77
CA ILE A 25 -2.20 6.16 4.72
C ILE A 25 -1.95 6.69 6.12
N GLU A 26 -2.93 7.42 6.64
CA GLU A 26 -2.93 7.89 8.03
C GLU A 26 -3.49 6.78 8.93
N THR A 27 -2.78 6.45 10.00
CA THR A 27 -3.12 5.30 10.86
C THR A 27 -3.35 5.72 12.30
N ARG A 28 -4.34 5.10 12.94
CA ARG A 28 -4.64 5.33 14.35
C ARG A 28 -5.32 4.12 14.98
N MET A 29 -5.03 3.86 16.25
CA MET A 29 -5.81 2.92 17.05
C MET A 29 -7.08 3.59 17.56
N SER A 30 -8.21 2.89 17.43
CA SER A 30 -9.42 3.17 18.20
C SER A 30 -9.22 2.66 19.62
N GLU A 31 -9.49 3.49 20.62
CA GLU A 31 -9.23 3.19 22.04
C GLU A 31 -10.20 2.16 22.64
N ILE A 32 -11.28 1.80 21.93
CA ILE A 32 -12.39 1.03 22.49
C ILE A 32 -12.39 -0.44 22.03
N ASP A 33 -11.82 -0.77 20.87
CA ASP A 33 -12.16 -2.03 20.18
C ASP A 33 -10.98 -2.79 19.54
N SER A 34 -9.73 -2.47 19.89
CA SER A 34 -8.54 -3.06 19.22
C SER A 34 -8.62 -2.92 17.68
N ILE A 35 -9.21 -1.82 17.22
CA ILE A 35 -9.39 -1.52 15.81
C ILE A 35 -8.31 -0.55 15.36
N LEU A 36 -7.53 -0.97 14.38
CA LEU A 36 -6.66 -0.08 13.61
C LEU A 36 -7.49 0.56 12.50
N VAL A 37 -7.57 1.88 12.52
CA VAL A 37 -8.22 2.67 11.48
C VAL A 37 -7.15 3.16 10.52
N MET A 38 -7.32 2.85 9.24
CA MET A 38 -6.50 3.37 8.16
C MET A 38 -7.31 4.32 7.29
N LYS A 39 -6.90 5.58 7.24
CA LYS A 39 -7.47 6.56 6.34
C LYS A 39 -6.54 6.68 5.13
N VAL A 40 -7.00 6.13 4.02
CA VAL A 40 -6.28 6.06 2.75
C VAL A 40 -6.64 7.28 1.92
N LYS A 41 -5.64 8.06 1.54
CA LYS A 41 -5.75 9.25 0.71
C LYS A 41 -5.10 9.01 -0.64
N ASN A 42 -5.86 9.21 -1.71
CA ASN A 42 -5.34 9.21 -3.07
C ASN A 42 -5.11 10.65 -3.52
N ASN A 43 -3.84 11.01 -3.72
CA ASN A 43 -3.42 12.36 -4.13
C ASN A 43 -3.37 12.53 -5.66
N THR A 44 -3.94 11.59 -6.41
CA THR A 44 -3.88 11.59 -7.88
C THR A 44 -5.27 11.81 -8.47
N ASN A 45 -5.30 12.21 -9.75
CA ASN A 45 -6.52 12.30 -10.56
C ASN A 45 -7.00 10.95 -11.12
N ARG A 46 -6.40 9.83 -10.71
CA ARG A 46 -6.73 8.47 -11.19
C ARG A 46 -7.47 7.69 -10.10
N ASN A 47 -8.42 6.86 -10.50
CA ASN A 47 -9.07 5.93 -9.58
C ASN A 47 -8.21 4.67 -9.45
N PHE A 48 -8.00 4.19 -8.23
CA PHE A 48 -7.17 3.03 -7.96
C PHE A 48 -7.95 1.86 -7.39
N LEU A 49 -7.67 0.69 -7.93
CA LEU A 49 -7.98 -0.61 -7.36
C LEU A 49 -6.72 -1.12 -6.65
N ILE A 50 -6.82 -1.32 -5.34
CA ILE A 50 -5.71 -1.79 -4.52
C ILE A 50 -5.97 -3.24 -4.13
N GLU A 51 -5.14 -4.11 -4.68
CA GLU A 51 -5.04 -5.53 -4.35
C GLU A 51 -3.63 -5.86 -3.83
N PHE A 52 -2.63 -5.21 -4.44
CA PHE A 52 -1.23 -5.17 -4.05
C PHE A 52 -0.78 -3.70 -3.97
N PRO A 53 0.16 -3.32 -3.10
CA PRO A 53 0.57 -4.01 -1.88
C PRO A 53 -0.62 -4.27 -0.95
N MET A 54 -0.55 -5.31 -0.11
CA MET A 54 -1.67 -5.62 0.78
C MET A 54 -1.75 -4.59 1.90
N PHE A 55 -2.93 -4.02 2.14
CA PHE A 55 -3.16 -3.23 3.35
C PHE A 55 -3.05 -4.05 4.64
N THR A 56 -2.85 -5.37 4.61
CA THR A 56 -2.84 -6.24 5.79
C THR A 56 -1.44 -6.67 6.21
N ASP A 57 -0.39 -6.11 5.60
CA ASP A 57 1.00 -6.43 5.93
C ASP A 57 1.44 -5.68 7.20
N PHE A 58 0.81 -6.10 8.30
CA PHE A 58 1.04 -5.62 9.66
C PHE A 58 1.68 -6.73 10.47
N TYR A 59 2.72 -6.40 11.21
CA TYR A 59 3.44 -7.36 12.03
C TYR A 59 3.71 -6.77 13.41
N TYR A 60 3.71 -7.62 14.44
CA TYR A 60 4.26 -7.20 15.73
C TYR A 60 5.76 -6.91 15.55
N GLU A 61 6.22 -5.81 16.14
CA GLU A 61 7.59 -5.33 15.96
C GLU A 61 8.64 -6.39 16.30
N ASP A 62 8.43 -7.13 17.38
CA ASP A 62 9.38 -8.15 17.83
C ASP A 62 9.44 -9.36 16.87
N GLU A 63 8.33 -9.74 16.25
CA GLU A 63 8.27 -10.78 15.22
C GLU A 63 8.94 -10.29 13.94
N TYR A 64 8.69 -9.04 13.55
CA TYR A 64 9.28 -8.41 12.37
C TYR A 64 10.80 -8.31 12.49
N GLU A 65 11.32 -7.85 13.63
CA GLU A 65 12.77 -7.72 13.87
C GLU A 65 13.50 -9.07 13.92
N LYS A 66 12.81 -10.14 14.33
CA LYS A 66 13.36 -11.51 14.34
C LYS A 66 13.32 -12.17 12.96
N SER A 67 12.57 -11.62 12.00
CA SER A 67 12.48 -12.19 10.66
C SER A 67 13.78 -11.98 9.87
N ASN A 68 14.23 -13.02 9.20
CA ASN A 68 15.39 -12.98 8.32
C ASN A 68 15.04 -13.64 6.98
N ALA A 69 15.90 -13.51 5.97
CA ALA A 69 15.66 -14.01 4.62
C ALA A 69 15.45 -15.54 4.54
N GLU A 70 15.84 -16.29 5.58
CA GLU A 70 15.73 -17.76 5.64
C GLU A 70 14.52 -18.25 6.44
N TYR A 71 13.88 -17.40 7.25
CA TYR A 71 12.70 -17.72 8.06
C TYR A 71 11.71 -16.55 8.10
N ILE A 72 10.69 -16.60 7.23
CA ILE A 72 9.59 -15.63 7.21
C ILE A 72 8.28 -16.37 7.42
N GLN A 73 7.92 -16.62 8.68
CA GLN A 73 6.54 -16.88 9.07
C GLN A 73 6.10 -15.77 10.01
N LEU A 74 5.83 -14.60 9.43
CA LEU A 74 5.24 -13.50 10.16
C LEU A 74 3.73 -13.72 10.25
N SER A 75 3.20 -13.71 11.47
CA SER A 75 1.75 -13.76 11.66
C SER A 75 1.19 -12.37 11.40
N GLN A 76 0.29 -12.24 10.42
CA GLN A 76 -0.42 -10.99 10.18
C GLN A 76 -1.16 -10.55 11.45
N ALA A 77 -0.87 -9.34 11.92
CA ALA A 77 -1.38 -8.80 13.18
C ALA A 77 -2.81 -8.25 13.07
N GLY A 78 -3.45 -8.29 11.90
CA GLY A 78 -4.80 -7.77 11.74
C GLY A 78 -5.58 -8.39 10.58
N LYS A 79 -6.91 -8.38 10.75
CA LYS A 79 -7.86 -8.79 9.73
C LYS A 79 -8.65 -7.58 9.26
N LEU A 80 -8.72 -7.36 7.94
CA LEU A 80 -9.57 -6.34 7.34
C LEU A 80 -11.05 -6.65 7.63
N LEU A 81 -11.77 -5.65 8.11
CA LEU A 81 -13.22 -5.71 8.22
C LEU A 81 -13.87 -5.38 6.85
N PRO A 82 -14.99 -6.05 6.51
CA PRO A 82 -15.66 -5.82 5.23
C PRO A 82 -16.03 -4.35 5.02
N ASN A 83 -15.78 -3.84 3.82
CA ASN A 83 -16.26 -2.51 3.38
C ASN A 83 -17.42 -2.71 2.41
N GLU A 84 -18.63 -2.35 2.82
CA GLU A 84 -19.84 -2.58 2.01
C GLU A 84 -19.83 -1.84 0.68
N GLU A 85 -19.26 -0.64 0.62
CA GLU A 85 -19.18 0.13 -0.62
C GLU A 85 -18.26 -0.55 -1.63
N ASP A 86 -17.09 -1.02 -1.18
CA ASP A 86 -16.16 -1.75 -2.04
C ASP A 86 -16.75 -3.08 -2.49
N LYS A 87 -17.47 -3.79 -1.61
CA LYS A 87 -18.17 -5.02 -1.98
C LYS A 87 -19.23 -4.77 -3.05
N LYS A 88 -20.10 -3.79 -2.85
CA LYS A 88 -21.13 -3.41 -3.84
C LYS A 88 -20.51 -3.03 -5.19
N LEU A 89 -19.39 -2.31 -5.16
CA LEU A 89 -18.69 -1.90 -6.37
C LEU A 89 -18.00 -3.08 -7.08
N MET A 90 -17.39 -3.99 -6.33
CA MET A 90 -16.83 -5.24 -6.85
C MET A 90 -17.90 -6.06 -7.57
N ASP A 91 -19.05 -6.25 -6.91
CA ASP A 91 -20.19 -6.99 -7.45
C ASP A 91 -20.75 -6.30 -8.72
N SER A 92 -20.89 -4.97 -8.71
CA SER A 92 -21.44 -4.24 -9.86
C SER A 92 -20.50 -4.20 -11.06
N LEU A 93 -19.19 -4.17 -10.84
CA LEU A 93 -18.19 -4.14 -11.90
C LEU A 93 -17.83 -5.54 -12.40
N GLY A 94 -18.24 -6.60 -11.70
CA GLY A 94 -17.92 -7.99 -12.04
C GLY A 94 -16.43 -8.33 -11.91
N CYS A 95 -15.71 -7.60 -11.05
CA CYS A 95 -14.27 -7.75 -10.90
C CYS A 95 -13.93 -8.87 -9.92
N GLN A 96 -12.89 -9.64 -10.25
CA GLN A 96 -12.42 -10.75 -9.43
C GLN A 96 -10.99 -10.47 -8.98
N SER A 97 -10.70 -10.87 -7.74
CA SER A 97 -9.36 -10.85 -7.18
C SER A 97 -8.41 -11.77 -7.97
N PHE A 98 -7.19 -11.31 -8.24
CA PHE A 98 -6.12 -12.14 -8.77
C PHE A 98 -5.51 -13.05 -7.70
N ILE A 99 -5.57 -12.64 -6.44
CA ILE A 99 -5.14 -13.42 -5.28
C ILE A 99 -6.28 -14.33 -4.84
N LYS A 100 -6.04 -15.64 -4.89
CA LYS A 100 -6.99 -16.63 -4.38
C LYS A 100 -7.20 -16.42 -2.88
N GLY A 101 -8.47 -16.28 -2.47
CA GLY A 101 -8.84 -16.09 -1.07
C GLY A 101 -8.79 -14.64 -0.57
N ASN A 102 -8.43 -13.67 -1.41
CA ASN A 102 -8.64 -12.26 -1.08
C ASN A 102 -10.08 -11.87 -1.41
N GLU A 103 -10.87 -11.71 -0.35
CA GLU A 103 -12.32 -11.50 -0.45
C GLU A 103 -12.71 -10.01 -0.62
N PHE A 104 -11.76 -9.07 -0.46
CA PHE A 104 -12.06 -7.65 -0.43
C PHE A 104 -11.04 -6.82 -1.22
N LEU A 105 -11.41 -6.50 -2.46
CA LEU A 105 -10.75 -5.47 -3.26
C LEU A 105 -11.03 -4.08 -2.69
N LYS A 106 -10.06 -3.16 -2.78
CA LYS A 106 -10.19 -1.79 -2.25
C LYS A 106 -10.28 -0.81 -3.42
N TYR A 107 -11.29 0.04 -3.44
CA TYR A 107 -11.51 1.00 -4.51
C TYR A 107 -11.37 2.43 -3.99
N ILE A 108 -10.33 3.14 -4.42
CA ILE A 108 -10.02 4.50 -4.01
C ILE A 108 -10.19 5.45 -5.18
N LYS A 109 -11.18 6.34 -5.10
CA LYS A 109 -11.40 7.36 -6.13
C LYS A 109 -10.25 8.38 -6.18
N ALA A 110 -10.09 9.00 -7.34
CA ALA A 110 -9.22 10.14 -7.55
C ALA A 110 -9.47 11.25 -6.52
N ASN A 111 -8.40 11.85 -6.00
CA ASN A 111 -8.43 12.98 -5.06
C ASN A 111 -9.39 12.78 -3.87
N ASN A 112 -9.51 11.55 -3.39
CA ASN A 112 -10.46 11.17 -2.35
C ASN A 112 -9.77 10.49 -1.18
N GLU A 113 -10.48 10.49 -0.05
CA GLU A 113 -10.10 9.81 1.18
C GLU A 113 -11.13 8.74 1.52
N LYS A 114 -10.66 7.57 1.96
CA LYS A 114 -11.52 6.46 2.38
C LYS A 114 -10.96 5.78 3.62
N LYS A 115 -11.84 5.36 4.53
CA LYS A 115 -11.46 4.67 5.76
C LYS A 115 -11.64 3.17 5.62
N TYR A 116 -10.63 2.45 6.11
CA TYR A 116 -10.62 1.01 6.29
C TYR A 116 -10.39 0.71 7.77
N TYR A 117 -10.99 -0.39 8.22
CA TYR A 117 -10.95 -0.80 9.61
C TYR A 117 -10.37 -2.20 9.67
N PHE A 118 -9.38 -2.38 10.53
CA PHE A 118 -8.71 -3.66 10.73
C PHE A 118 -8.87 -4.04 12.18
N LYS A 119 -9.39 -5.24 12.42
CA LYS A 119 -9.41 -5.82 13.76
C LYS A 119 -8.05 -6.44 14.03
N ILE A 120 -7.36 -5.95 15.05
CA ILE A 120 -6.08 -6.53 15.47
C ILE A 120 -6.35 -7.94 16.02
N THR A 121 -5.66 -8.92 15.46
CA THR A 121 -5.70 -10.31 15.91
C THR A 121 -4.69 -10.49 17.03
N ASN A 122 -5.07 -11.25 18.07
CA ASN A 122 -4.22 -11.52 19.23
C ASN A 122 -3.64 -10.24 19.88
N TYR A 123 -4.47 -9.23 20.15
CA TYR A 123 -4.04 -7.93 20.68
C TYR A 123 -3.05 -8.04 21.84
N ARG A 124 -1.89 -7.38 21.70
CA ARG A 124 -0.82 -7.34 22.72
C ARG A 124 -0.66 -5.92 23.24
N GLN A 125 -1.21 -5.66 24.43
CA GLN A 125 -1.15 -4.34 25.03
C GLN A 125 0.31 -3.89 25.25
N GLY A 126 0.60 -2.63 24.91
CA GLY A 126 1.92 -2.01 25.09
C GLY A 126 2.91 -2.28 23.95
N GLU A 127 2.63 -3.24 23.08
CA GLU A 127 3.48 -3.57 21.92
C GLU A 127 3.24 -2.64 20.73
N ASN A 128 4.16 -2.66 19.77
CA ASN A 128 4.04 -1.92 18.52
C ASN A 128 3.67 -2.85 17.36
N ILE A 129 2.81 -2.35 16.49
CA ILE A 129 2.59 -2.90 15.16
C ILE A 129 3.42 -2.07 14.16
N VAL A 130 4.20 -2.76 13.34
CA VAL A 130 4.94 -2.20 12.21
C VAL A 130 4.09 -2.38 10.95
N LEU A 131 3.85 -1.27 10.25
CA LEU A 131 3.13 -1.23 8.99
C LEU A 131 4.15 -1.27 7.87
N ASN A 132 4.19 -2.38 7.14
CA ASN A 132 5.13 -2.53 6.05
C ASN A 132 4.48 -2.18 4.72
N ASN A 133 5.26 -1.55 3.85
CA ASN A 133 4.96 -1.42 2.44
C ASN A 133 5.89 -2.36 1.68
N ASP A 134 5.74 -3.67 1.88
CA ASP A 134 6.35 -4.64 0.98
C ASP A 134 5.60 -4.55 -0.33
N GLY A 135 6.05 -3.60 -1.14
CA GLY A 135 5.33 -3.12 -2.30
C GLY A 135 5.05 -4.22 -3.33
N TYR A 136 4.29 -3.86 -4.35
CA TYR A 136 4.11 -4.69 -5.55
C TYR A 136 5.45 -5.23 -6.11
N PHE A 137 6.53 -4.45 -6.03
CA PHE A 137 7.86 -4.85 -6.49
C PHE A 137 8.54 -5.93 -5.64
N GLN A 138 8.30 -5.97 -4.33
CA GLN A 138 8.84 -7.05 -3.49
C GLN A 138 8.15 -8.37 -3.79
N ILE A 139 6.82 -8.35 -3.93
CA ILE A 139 6.05 -9.51 -4.36
C ILE A 139 6.54 -9.99 -5.73
N LEU A 140 6.73 -9.06 -6.67
CA LEU A 140 7.26 -9.37 -8.01
C LEU A 140 8.65 -10.01 -7.98
N LYS A 141 9.52 -9.61 -7.03
CA LYS A 141 10.88 -10.13 -6.90
C LYS A 141 10.92 -11.56 -6.36
N ASN A 142 10.02 -11.88 -5.42
CA ASN A 142 10.01 -13.15 -4.69
C ASN A 142 9.09 -14.22 -5.32
N THR A 143 8.39 -13.87 -6.40
CA THR A 143 7.46 -14.75 -7.12
C THR A 143 8.18 -15.54 -8.23
N ASP A 144 7.76 -16.78 -8.47
CA ASP A 144 8.28 -17.60 -9.58
C ASP A 144 8.04 -16.97 -10.96
N GLU A 145 8.81 -17.38 -11.98
CA GLU A 145 8.77 -16.77 -13.31
C GLU A 145 7.38 -16.76 -13.95
N LYS A 146 6.61 -17.85 -13.79
CA LYS A 146 5.27 -17.98 -14.36
C LYS A 146 4.31 -16.95 -13.75
N ASN A 147 4.33 -16.82 -12.44
CA ASN A 147 3.47 -15.87 -11.72
C ASN A 147 3.96 -14.42 -11.88
N LYS A 148 5.27 -14.21 -12.07
CA LYS A 148 5.87 -12.91 -12.35
C LYS A 148 5.35 -12.29 -13.65
N GLU A 149 5.22 -13.09 -14.71
CA GLU A 149 4.61 -12.62 -15.97
C GLU A 149 3.15 -12.18 -15.80
N VAL A 150 2.40 -12.88 -14.95
CA VAL A 150 1.00 -12.53 -14.64
C VAL A 150 0.94 -11.20 -13.87
N LEU A 151 1.78 -11.03 -12.86
CA LEU A 151 1.89 -9.80 -12.08
C LEU A 151 2.27 -8.63 -13.00
N LEU A 152 3.29 -8.77 -13.86
CA LEU A 152 3.69 -7.70 -14.79
C LEU A 152 2.55 -7.20 -15.69
N LYS A 153 1.61 -8.08 -16.06
CA LYS A 153 0.44 -7.73 -16.86
C LYS A 153 -0.67 -7.05 -16.04
N ILE A 154 -0.66 -7.16 -14.70
CA ILE A 154 -1.70 -6.59 -13.84
C ILE A 154 -1.67 -5.06 -13.83
N LYS A 155 -0.49 -4.46 -13.95
CA LYS A 155 -0.29 -3.01 -13.88
C LYS A 155 -1.11 -2.25 -14.94
N ASP A 156 -1.37 -2.89 -16.07
CA ASP A 156 -2.08 -2.31 -17.21
C ASP A 156 -3.58 -2.69 -17.19
N LYS A 157 -4.01 -3.53 -16.24
CA LYS A 157 -5.41 -3.93 -16.10
C LYS A 157 -6.25 -2.85 -15.43
N LYS A 158 -7.53 -2.88 -15.75
CA LYS A 158 -8.55 -2.01 -15.17
C LYS A 158 -9.78 -2.81 -14.77
N CYS A 159 -10.48 -2.29 -13.77
CA CYS A 159 -11.78 -2.74 -13.33
C CYS A 159 -12.74 -1.54 -13.40
N GLY A 160 -13.57 -1.47 -14.45
CA GLY A 160 -14.30 -0.24 -14.77
C GLY A 160 -13.34 0.93 -15.00
N SER A 161 -13.52 2.02 -14.25
CA SER A 161 -12.65 3.20 -14.29
C SER A 161 -11.45 3.14 -13.33
N TYR A 162 -11.27 2.04 -12.59
CA TYR A 162 -10.20 1.87 -11.61
C TYR A 162 -9.00 1.14 -12.20
N GLU A 163 -7.81 1.72 -12.03
CA GLU A 163 -6.52 1.15 -12.45
C GLU A 163 -5.89 0.38 -11.30
N TYR A 164 -5.22 -0.74 -11.59
CA TYR A 164 -4.48 -1.47 -10.56
C TYR A 164 -3.34 -0.61 -10.01
N PHE A 165 -3.35 -0.40 -8.70
CA PHE A 165 -2.24 0.27 -8.03
C PHE A 165 -1.05 -0.68 -7.93
N THR A 166 0.13 -0.19 -8.31
CA THR A 166 1.41 -0.93 -8.26
C THR A 166 2.54 -0.09 -7.68
N GLY A 167 2.20 1.08 -7.14
CA GLY A 167 3.14 1.97 -6.46
C GLY A 167 3.30 1.61 -4.99
N ASP A 168 3.88 2.55 -4.26
CA ASP A 168 4.19 2.43 -2.85
C ASP A 168 3.22 3.23 -1.97
N PHE A 169 2.97 2.72 -0.77
CA PHE A 169 2.26 3.47 0.27
C PHE A 169 3.21 4.26 1.14
N GLN A 170 2.77 5.44 1.55
CA GLN A 170 3.41 6.17 2.65
C GLN A 170 2.53 6.13 3.89
N PHE A 171 2.98 5.42 4.93
CA PHE A 171 2.27 5.29 6.20
C PHE A 171 2.65 6.40 7.19
N PHE A 172 1.66 6.97 7.87
CA PHE A 172 1.85 7.94 8.94
C PHE A 172 0.92 7.68 10.15
N PRO A 173 1.47 7.30 11.30
CA PRO A 173 2.82 6.76 11.49
C PRO A 173 2.97 5.37 10.83
N ALA A 174 4.20 4.96 10.54
CA ALA A 174 4.52 3.60 10.09
C ALA A 174 4.63 2.58 11.25
N LYS A 175 4.68 3.05 12.49
CA LYS A 175 4.64 2.25 13.71
C LYS A 175 3.52 2.72 14.61
N VAL A 176 2.70 1.79 15.10
CA VAL A 176 1.52 2.10 15.91
C VAL A 176 1.62 1.38 17.23
N LYS A 177 1.64 2.13 18.34
CA LYS A 177 1.63 1.57 19.69
C LYS A 177 0.22 1.16 20.09
N LEU A 178 0.08 -0.07 20.56
CA LEU A 178 -1.15 -0.61 21.15
C LEU A 178 -1.27 -0.12 22.59
N LYS A 179 -2.30 0.67 22.87
CA LYS A 179 -2.55 1.25 24.21
C LYS A 179 -3.22 0.26 25.15
#